data_AF-A0A101VKN2-F1
#
_entry.id   AF-A0A101VKN2-F1
#
_cell.length_a   1.000
_cell.length_b   1.000
_cell.length_c   1.000
_cell.angle_alpha   90.00
_cell.angle_beta   90.00
_cell.angle_gamma   90.00
#
_symmetry.space_group_name_H-M   'P 1'
#
loop_
_entity.id
_entity.type
_entity.pdbx_description
1 polymer ?
#
loop_
_entity_poly.entity_id
_entity_poly.type
_entity_poly.pdbx_seq_one_letter_code
_entity_poly.pdbx_strand_id
1 'polypeptide(L)'
;MGYRLMTPDERRALRISALFELGEKAPATPDLAVLWDEDRLIRGEREPDSVYDRWVLMKARDEAERPAFDEQFWRLRRSDLEGAGFEPNEARDVIASVRTSLVNTAGKEGDHNGNIQEAA
;
A
#
# COMPACT_ATOMS: atom_id res chain seq x y z
N MET A 1 2.58 1.36 19.31
CA MET A 1 3.20 1.42 17.96
C MET A 1 2.07 1.25 16.95
N GLY A 2 1.63 2.33 16.30
CA GLY A 2 0.63 2.23 15.24
C GLY A 2 1.33 1.79 13.95
N TYR A 3 0.78 0.79 13.27
CA TYR A 3 1.27 0.39 11.95
C TYR A 3 0.79 1.43 10.93
N ARG A 4 1.69 2.31 10.47
CA ARG A 4 1.41 3.19 9.33
C ARG A 4 1.38 2.35 8.06
N LEU A 5 0.30 2.46 7.29
CA LEU A 5 0.20 1.83 5.99
C LEU A 5 1.19 2.48 5.03
N MET A 6 1.98 1.66 4.35
CA MET A 6 2.88 2.16 3.31
C MET A 6 2.08 2.80 2.18
N THR A 7 2.51 3.98 1.74
CA THR A 7 1.95 4.68 0.57
C THR A 7 2.22 3.86 -0.72
N PRO A 8 1.47 4.10 -1.81
CA PRO A 8 1.77 3.47 -3.09
C PRO A 8 3.24 3.66 -3.52
N ASP A 9 3.80 4.84 -3.27
CA ASP A 9 5.17 5.18 -3.61
C ASP A 9 6.18 4.39 -2.77
N GLU A 10 5.95 4.29 -1.45
CA GLU A 10 6.77 3.49 -0.54
C GLU A 10 6.75 2.00 -0.93
N ARG A 11 5.59 1.49 -1.34
CA ARG A 11 5.46 0.09 -1.82
C ARG A 11 6.20 -0.13 -3.13
N ARG A 12 6.16 0.81 -4.08
CA ARG A 12 6.91 0.72 -5.33
C ARG A 12 8.41 0.76 -5.07
N ALA A 13 8.88 1.71 -4.27
CA ALA A 13 10.30 1.81 -3.89
C ALA A 13 10.79 0.52 -3.21
N LEU A 14 10.03 -0.04 -2.26
CA LEU A 14 10.38 -1.30 -1.61
C LEU A 14 10.45 -2.47 -2.61
N ARG A 15 9.50 -2.56 -3.56
CA ARG A 15 9.51 -3.60 -4.59
C ARG A 15 10.76 -3.52 -5.45
N ILE A 16 11.13 -2.32 -5.88
CA ILE A 16 12.33 -2.09 -6.70
C ILE A 16 13.58 -2.46 -5.91
N SER A 17 13.70 -2.03 -4.65
CA SER A 17 14.82 -2.40 -3.78
C SER A 17 14.94 -3.91 -3.57
N ALA A 18 13.81 -4.59 -3.31
CA ALA A 18 13.80 -6.04 -3.11
C ALA A 18 14.22 -6.81 -4.38
N LEU A 19 13.82 -6.34 -5.55
CA LEU A 19 14.26 -6.92 -6.83
C LEU A 19 15.74 -6.68 -7.09
N PHE A 20 16.25 -5.49 -6.76
CA PHE A 20 17.68 -5.17 -6.84
C PHE A 20 18.52 -6.10 -5.95
N GLU A 21 18.10 -6.32 -4.69
CA GLU A 21 18.81 -7.22 -3.76
C GLU A 21 18.78 -8.69 -4.22
N LEU A 22 17.71 -9.11 -4.88
CA LEU A 22 17.52 -10.49 -5.30
C LEU A 22 18.34 -10.85 -6.57
N GLY A 23 18.66 -9.85 -7.41
CA GLY A 23 19.54 -10.00 -8.58
C GLY A 23 19.11 -11.15 -9.50
N GLU A 24 20.05 -12.03 -9.88
CA GLU A 24 19.81 -13.21 -10.74
C GLU A 24 18.79 -14.21 -10.18
N LYS A 25 18.45 -14.13 -8.89
CA LYS A 25 17.42 -14.98 -8.27
C LYS A 25 16.02 -14.37 -8.36
N ALA A 26 15.89 -13.19 -8.98
CA ALA A 26 14.61 -12.54 -9.15
C ALA A 26 13.68 -13.37 -10.04
N PRO A 27 12.37 -13.44 -9.73
CA PRO A 27 11.41 -14.06 -10.63
C PRO A 27 11.43 -13.35 -11.98
N ALA A 28 11.14 -14.08 -13.08
CA ALA A 28 11.21 -13.63 -14.48
C ALA A 28 10.23 -12.49 -14.88
N THR A 29 9.67 -11.81 -13.88
CA THR A 29 8.86 -10.60 -13.95
C THR A 29 9.74 -9.36 -14.19
N PRO A 30 9.16 -8.20 -14.55
CA PRO A 30 9.74 -7.27 -15.53
C PRO A 30 11.13 -6.76 -15.15
N ASP A 31 11.93 -6.52 -16.18
CA ASP A 31 13.30 -6.01 -16.08
C ASP A 31 13.38 -4.84 -15.10
N LEU A 32 14.30 -4.94 -14.14
CA LEU A 32 14.53 -3.93 -13.11
C LEU A 32 14.81 -2.56 -13.72
N ALA A 33 15.46 -2.52 -14.89
CA ALA A 33 15.72 -1.27 -15.61
C ALA A 33 14.42 -0.58 -16.05
N VAL A 34 13.43 -1.36 -16.50
CA VAL A 34 12.10 -0.85 -16.90
C VAL A 34 11.36 -0.30 -15.68
N LEU A 35 11.35 -1.04 -14.57
CA LEU A 35 10.71 -0.58 -13.33
C LEU A 35 11.35 0.70 -12.78
N TRP A 36 12.67 0.84 -12.91
CA TRP A 36 13.37 2.05 -12.50
C TRP A 36 13.02 3.25 -13.39
N ASP A 37 12.95 3.05 -14.70
CA ASP A 37 12.58 4.11 -15.65
C ASP A 37 11.13 4.58 -15.45
N GLU A 38 10.21 3.65 -15.21
CA GLU A 38 8.82 3.95 -14.85
C GLU A 38 8.72 4.74 -13.54
N ASP A 39 9.50 4.39 -12.52
CA ASP A 39 9.47 5.09 -11.24
C ASP A 39 9.97 6.54 -11.36
N ARG A 40 11.03 6.77 -12.16
CA ARG A 40 11.52 8.13 -12.47
C ARG A 40 10.47 8.95 -13.20
N LEU A 41 9.74 8.34 -14.15
CA LEU A 41 8.63 8.97 -14.85
C LEU A 41 7.51 9.35 -13.88
N ILE A 42 7.12 8.46 -12.97
CA ILE A 42 6.05 8.72 -11.97
C ILE A 42 6.46 9.82 -10.99
N ARG A 43 7.75 9.92 -10.63
CA ARG A 43 8.29 11.01 -9.78
C ARG A 43 8.44 12.35 -10.51
N GLY A 44 8.21 12.39 -11.82
CA GLY A 44 8.39 13.60 -12.64
C GLY A 44 9.87 13.95 -12.90
N GLU A 45 10.79 13.00 -12.75
CA GLU A 45 12.21 13.19 -13.08
C GLU A 45 12.48 13.11 -14.59
N ARG A 46 11.49 12.67 -15.37
CA ARG A 46 11.51 12.58 -16.83
C ARG A 46 10.15 12.99 -17.39
N GLU A 47 10.15 13.70 -18.52
CA GLU A 47 8.94 14.01 -19.28
C GLU A 47 8.47 12.79 -20.09
N PRO A 48 7.15 12.54 -20.21
CA PRO A 48 6.63 11.45 -21.03
C PRO A 48 6.87 11.72 -22.53
N ASP A 49 7.63 10.85 -23.18
CA ASP A 49 7.94 10.95 -24.62
C ASP A 49 7.18 9.93 -25.46
N SER A 50 6.56 8.93 -24.83
CA SER A 50 5.89 7.82 -25.52
C SER A 50 4.42 7.66 -25.12
N VAL A 51 3.67 6.87 -25.90
CA VAL A 51 2.31 6.42 -25.53
C VAL A 51 2.36 5.53 -24.30
N TYR A 52 3.42 4.72 -24.18
CA TYR A 52 3.65 3.86 -23.02
C TYR A 52 3.77 4.70 -21.74
N ASP A 53 4.55 5.77 -21.77
CA ASP A 53 4.76 6.65 -20.61
C ASP A 53 3.45 7.27 -20.12
N ARG A 54 2.62 7.76 -21.06
CA ARG A 54 1.31 8.33 -20.72
C ARG A 54 0.40 7.28 -20.10
N TRP A 55 0.46 6.04 -20.59
CA TRP A 55 -0.26 4.92 -20.00
C TRP A 55 0.27 4.58 -18.60
N VAL A 56 1.58 4.57 -18.37
CA VAL A 56 2.20 4.36 -17.05
C VAL A 56 1.74 5.44 -16.06
N LEU A 57 1.76 6.71 -16.47
CA LEU A 57 1.29 7.83 -15.63
C LEU A 57 -0.21 7.72 -15.31
N MET A 58 -1.04 7.38 -16.29
CA MET A 58 -2.47 7.12 -16.08
C MET A 58 -2.67 5.98 -15.06
N LYS A 59 -1.94 4.88 -15.21
CA LYS A 59 -2.00 3.73 -14.30
C LYS A 59 -1.56 4.08 -12.89
N ALA A 60 -0.50 4.87 -12.74
CA ALA A 60 0.00 5.32 -11.43
C ALA A 60 -1.01 6.23 -10.73
N ARG A 61 -1.67 7.12 -11.48
CA ARG A 61 -2.76 7.94 -10.96
C ARG A 61 -3.96 7.09 -10.52
N ASP A 62 -4.41 6.16 -11.36
CA ASP A 62 -5.49 5.24 -11.01
C ASP A 62 -5.17 4.44 -9.74
N GLU A 63 -3.91 4.01 -9.57
CA GLU A 63 -3.47 3.29 -8.37
C GLU A 63 -3.40 4.18 -7.13
N ALA A 64 -3.03 5.46 -7.28
CA ALA A 64 -3.03 6.42 -6.18
C ALA A 64 -4.46 6.76 -5.70
N GLU A 65 -5.43 6.77 -6.61
CA GLU A 65 -6.85 7.01 -6.29
C GLU A 65 -7.55 5.74 -5.71
N ARG A 66 -6.95 4.55 -5.85
CA ARG A 66 -7.53 3.32 -5.32
C ARG A 66 -7.42 3.24 -3.80
N PRO A 67 -8.48 2.80 -3.09
CA PRO A 67 -8.40 2.47 -1.68
C PRO A 67 -7.35 1.38 -1.45
N ALA A 68 -6.53 1.53 -0.41
CA ALA A 68 -5.53 0.53 -0.04
C ALA A 68 -6.15 -0.86 0.26
N PHE A 69 -7.41 -0.87 0.72
CA PHE A 69 -8.18 -2.07 1.01
C PHE A 69 -9.54 -2.03 0.31
N ASP A 70 -9.56 -2.39 -0.97
CA ASP A 70 -10.79 -2.46 -1.75
C ASP A 70 -11.66 -3.70 -1.38
N GLU A 71 -12.86 -3.78 -1.94
CA GLU A 71 -13.76 -4.91 -1.68
C GLU A 71 -13.18 -6.26 -2.14
N GLN A 72 -12.32 -6.27 -3.16
CA GLN A 72 -11.66 -7.50 -3.60
C GLN A 72 -10.65 -8.00 -2.55
N PHE A 73 -9.84 -7.10 -1.98
CA PHE A 73 -8.95 -7.41 -0.87
C PHE A 73 -9.71 -8.05 0.28
N TRP A 74 -10.84 -7.46 0.70
CA TRP A 74 -11.62 -7.99 1.81
C TRP A 74 -12.26 -9.34 1.50
N ARG A 75 -12.69 -9.58 0.26
CA ARG A 75 -13.18 -10.89 -0.17
C ARG A 75 -12.10 -11.97 -0.11
N LEU A 76 -10.88 -11.66 -0.56
CA LEU A 76 -9.76 -12.59 -0.48
C LEU A 76 -9.43 -12.91 0.99
N ARG A 77 -9.36 -11.90 1.86
CA ARG A 77 -9.11 -12.13 3.30
C ARG A 77 -10.20 -12.94 3.97
N ARG A 78 -11.45 -12.79 3.56
CA ARG A 78 -12.53 -13.65 4.03
C ARG A 78 -12.30 -15.11 3.62
N SER A 79 -11.95 -15.34 2.35
CA SER A 79 -11.63 -16.68 1.86
C SER A 79 -10.43 -17.28 2.58
N ASP A 80 -9.41 -16.49 2.92
CA ASP A 80 -8.24 -16.95 3.68
C ASP A 80 -8.64 -17.38 5.10
N LEU A 81 -9.51 -16.61 5.77
CA LEU A 81 -10.01 -16.94 7.11
C LEU A 81 -10.87 -18.20 7.10
N GLU A 82 -11.80 -18.31 6.15
CA GLU A 82 -12.63 -19.51 5.97
C GLU A 82 -11.74 -20.73 5.66
N GLY A 83 -10.70 -20.57 4.83
CA GLY A 83 -9.71 -21.62 4.54
C GLY A 83 -8.85 -22.01 5.75
N ALA A 84 -8.68 -21.11 6.72
CA ALA A 84 -8.01 -21.37 7.98
C ALA A 84 -8.91 -22.01 9.05
N GLY A 85 -10.19 -22.27 8.74
CA GLY A 85 -11.14 -22.95 9.61
C GLY A 85 -12.05 -22.03 10.43
N PHE A 86 -12.08 -20.72 10.14
CA PHE A 86 -13.06 -19.82 10.73
C PHE A 86 -14.43 -20.04 10.11
N GLU A 87 -15.49 -19.99 10.92
CA GLU A 87 -16.86 -20.03 10.41
C GLU A 87 -17.17 -18.79 9.56
N PRO A 88 -18.03 -18.88 8.53
CA PRO A 88 -18.29 -17.75 7.62
C PRO A 88 -18.80 -16.48 8.31
N ASN A 89 -19.54 -16.62 9.42
CA ASN A 89 -20.01 -15.49 10.23
C ASN A 89 -18.87 -14.90 11.07
N GLU A 90 -18.03 -15.75 11.66
CA GLU A 90 -16.88 -15.34 12.45
C GLU A 90 -15.85 -14.60 11.59
N ALA A 91 -15.54 -15.12 10.40
CA ALA A 91 -14.66 -14.48 9.43
C ALA A 91 -15.17 -13.08 9.03
N ARG A 92 -16.49 -12.94 8.88
CA ARG A 92 -17.13 -11.65 8.58
C ARG A 92 -16.99 -10.66 9.74
N ASP A 93 -17.20 -11.11 10.97
CA ASP A 93 -17.14 -10.26 12.16
C ASP A 93 -15.70 -9.79 12.44
N VAL A 94 -14.71 -10.67 12.24
CA VAL A 94 -13.28 -10.30 12.29
C VAL A 94 -12.98 -9.20 11.27
N ILE A 95 -13.41 -9.35 10.02
CA ILE A 95 -13.20 -8.32 8.98
C ILE A 95 -13.86 -7.00 9.34
N ALA A 96 -15.10 -7.03 9.88
CA ALA A 96 -15.80 -5.82 10.29
C ALA A 96 -15.07 -5.08 11.43
N SER A 97 -14.54 -5.83 12.41
CA SER A 97 -13.73 -5.30 13.50
C SER A 97 -12.45 -4.63 12.98
N VAL A 98 -11.73 -5.29 12.07
CA VAL A 98 -10.49 -4.75 11.47
C VAL A 98 -10.79 -3.50 10.64
N ARG A 99 -11.83 -3.51 9.80
CA ARG A 99 -12.26 -2.32 9.03
C ARG A 99 -12.53 -1.13 9.95
N THR A 100 -13.22 -1.36 11.06
CA THR A 100 -13.52 -0.32 12.06
C THR A 100 -12.25 0.21 12.72
N SER A 101 -11.32 -0.68 13.08
CA SER A 101 -10.03 -0.30 13.66
C SER A 101 -9.21 0.59 12.71
N LEU A 102 -9.15 0.24 11.42
CA LEU A 102 -8.42 0.99 10.40
C LEU A 102 -9.02 2.40 10.18
N VAL A 103 -10.35 2.54 10.15
CA VAL A 103 -11.01 3.85 10.06
C VAL A 103 -10.66 4.72 11.28
N ASN A 104 -10.63 4.13 12.47
CA ASN A 104 -10.30 4.85 13.70
C ASN A 104 -8.82 5.28 13.79
N THR A 105 -7.90 4.58 13.10
CA THR A 105 -6.48 4.98 13.05
C THR A 105 -6.21 6.17 12.13
N ALA A 106 -7.05 6.42 11.12
CA ALA A 106 -6.92 7.58 10.24
C ALA A 106 -7.32 8.91 10.92
N GLY A 107 -8.00 8.85 12.08
CA GLY A 107 -8.46 10.03 12.84
C GLY A 107 -7.65 10.37 14.09
N LYS A 108 -6.49 9.73 14.33
CA LYS A 108 -5.67 9.94 15.54
C LYS A 108 -4.24 10.41 15.25
N GLU A 109 -4.04 11.19 14.19
CA GLU A 109 -2.87 12.08 14.10
C GLU A 109 -3.29 13.48 14.52
N GLY A 110 -3.05 13.81 15.80
CA GLY A 110 -3.17 15.17 16.32
C GLY A 110 -4.10 15.29 17.51
N ASP A 111 -3.63 14.93 18.72
CA ASP A 111 -3.90 15.76 19.91
C ASP A 111 -3.04 15.32 21.12
N HIS A 112 -1.71 15.44 21.03
CA HIS A 112 -0.82 15.30 22.19
C HIS A 112 0.13 16.49 22.32
N ASN A 113 -0.41 17.72 22.25
CA ASN A 113 0.23 18.88 22.88
C ASN A 113 -0.42 19.11 24.26
N GLY A 114 -0.25 18.13 25.15
CA GLY A 114 -0.67 18.20 26.55
C GLY A 114 0.40 18.84 27.40
N ASN A 115 0.43 20.17 27.39
CA ASN A 115 0.82 21.09 28.47
C ASN A 115 1.68 20.51 29.63
N ILE A 116 3.01 20.63 29.55
CA ILE A 116 3.89 20.53 30.72
C ILE A 116 4.20 21.95 31.18
N GLN A 117 3.29 22.53 31.97
CA GLN A 117 3.59 23.71 32.78
C GLN A 117 3.16 23.46 34.22
N GLU A 118 4.19 23.44 35.07
CA GLU A 118 4.24 23.85 36.47
C GLU A 118 3.20 23.29 37.45
N ALA A 119 3.68 22.40 38.32
CA ALA A 119 3.32 22.46 39.73
C ALA A 119 4.64 22.45 40.53
N ALA A 120 4.98 23.62 41.07
CA ALA A 120 5.91 23.79 42.19
C ALA A 120 5.10 23.79 43.50
#